data_AF-A0A7C4W9H2-F1
#
_entry.id   AF-A0A7C4W9H2-F1
#
_cell.length_a   1.000
_cell.length_b   1.000
_cell.length_c   1.000
_cell.angle_alpha   90.00
_cell.angle_beta   90.00
_cell.angle_gamma   90.00
#
_symmetry.space_group_name_H-M   'P 1'
#
loop_
_entity.id
_entity.type
_entity.pdbx_description
1 polymer ?
#
loop_
_entity_poly.entity_id
_entity_poly.type
_entity_poly.pdbx_seq_one_letter_code
_entity_poly.pdbx_strand_id
1 'polypeptide(L)' 'VESVNQELEDNPELINESPYEKGWIFKIKATLLEEDLKNLLKGEAVADFIRSEIERVKKMKG' A
#
# COMPACT_ATOMS: atom_id res chain seq x y z
N VAL A 1 14.69 -1.92 8.57
CA VAL A 1 13.45 -2.69 8.80
C VAL A 1 13.43 -3.08 10.27
N GLU A 2 12.32 -2.81 10.95
CA GLU A 2 12.14 -3.09 12.39
C GLU A 2 11.54 -4.48 12.61
N SER A 3 10.57 -4.90 11.78
CA SER A 3 10.04 -6.26 11.78
C SER A 3 9.43 -6.62 10.43
N VAL A 4 9.28 -7.92 10.18
CA VAL A 4 8.61 -8.52 9.02
C VAL A 4 7.50 -9.43 9.53
N ASN A 5 6.37 -9.49 8.83
CA ASN A 5 5.25 -10.33 9.21
C ASN A 5 5.50 -11.78 8.79
N GLN A 6 5.97 -12.60 9.72
CA GLN A 6 6.25 -14.02 9.47
C GLN A 6 4.97 -14.83 9.22
N GLU A 7 3.79 -14.36 9.64
CA GLU A 7 2.51 -15.06 9.42
C GLU A 7 2.17 -15.16 7.93
N LEU A 8 2.69 -14.25 7.10
CA LEU A 8 2.50 -14.26 5.65
C LEU A 8 3.29 -15.37 4.94
N GLU A 9 4.28 -15.98 5.59
CA GLU A 9 5.01 -17.12 5.01
C GLU A 9 4.12 -18.36 4.93
N ASP A 10 3.29 -18.58 5.96
CA ASP A 10 2.37 -19.71 6.03
C ASP A 10 0.96 -19.36 5.51
N ASN A 11 0.51 -18.10 5.67
CA ASN A 11 -0.84 -17.64 5.33
C ASN A 11 -0.80 -16.40 4.40
N PRO A 12 -0.35 -16.53 3.14
CA PRO A 12 -0.22 -15.41 2.21
C PRO A 12 -1.55 -14.73 1.85
N GLU A 13 -2.68 -15.44 1.99
CA GLU A 13 -4.03 -14.93 1.75
C GLU A 13 -4.43 -13.78 2.67
N LEU A 14 -3.78 -13.63 3.83
CA LEU A 14 -4.02 -12.51 4.75
C LEU A 14 -3.79 -11.15 4.09
N ILE A 15 -2.93 -11.07 3.07
CA ILE A 15 -2.74 -9.85 2.26
C ILE A 15 -4.06 -9.44 1.59
N ASN A 16 -4.87 -10.40 1.17
CA ASN A 16 -6.13 -10.14 0.48
C ASN A 16 -7.31 -10.01 1.46
N GLU A 17 -7.35 -10.86 2.48
CA GLU A 17 -8.47 -10.92 3.44
C GLU A 17 -8.43 -9.77 4.45
N SER A 18 -7.22 -9.31 4.82
CA SER A 18 -7.00 -8.35 5.89
C SER A 18 -5.88 -7.35 5.55
N PRO A 19 -5.95 -6.67 4.39
CA PRO A 19 -4.83 -5.90 3.82
C PRO A 19 -4.27 -4.81 4.73
N TYR A 20 -5.12 -4.22 5.59
CA TYR A 20 -4.76 -3.09 6.45
C TYR A 20 -4.59 -3.48 7.92
N GLU A 21 -4.80 -4.75 8.27
CA GLU A 21 -4.71 -5.24 9.65
C GLU A 21 -3.72 -6.41 9.71
N LYS A 22 -4.17 -7.65 9.54
CA LYS A 22 -3.32 -8.84 9.67
C LYS A 22 -2.34 -9.00 8.50
N GLY A 23 -2.67 -8.44 7.34
CA GLY A 23 -1.89 -8.50 6.10
C GLY A 23 -0.72 -7.50 6.01
N TRP A 24 -0.33 -6.84 7.10
CA TRP A 24 0.84 -5.95 7.08
C TRP A 24 2.11 -6.71 6.68
N ILE A 25 3.01 -6.08 5.92
CA ILE A 25 4.18 -6.76 5.34
C ILE A 25 5.42 -6.56 6.21
N PHE A 26 5.76 -5.31 6.53
CA PHE A 26 6.91 -4.96 7.35
C PHE A 26 6.65 -3.67 8.15
N LYS A 27 7.35 -3.51 9.27
CA LYS A 27 7.42 -2.25 10.03
C LYS A 27 8.81 -1.66 9.88
N ILE A 28 8.89 -0.33 9.78
CA ILE A 28 10.15 0.39 9.68
C ILE A 28 10.22 1.49 10.73
N LYS A 29 11.44 1.78 11.18
CA LYS A 29 11.74 3.02 11.87
C LYS A 29 11.94 4.12 10.83
N ALA A 30 10.95 5.01 10.71
CA ALA A 30 11.06 6.18 9.84
C ALA A 30 12.08 7.17 10.40
N THR A 31 13.00 7.65 9.56
CA THR A 31 14.03 8.62 9.95
C THR A 31 13.59 10.06 9.73
N LEU A 32 12.67 10.32 8.79
CA LEU A 32 12.16 11.65 8.42
C LEU A 32 10.63 11.65 8.25
N LEU A 33 9.92 11.06 9.23
CA LEU A 33 8.49 10.78 9.13
C LEU A 33 7.63 11.97 8.68
N GLU A 34 7.81 13.13 9.29
CA GLU A 34 7.00 14.32 8.98
C GLU A 34 7.21 14.87 7.56
N GLU A 35 8.42 14.75 7.02
CA GLU A 35 8.69 15.18 5.64
C GLU A 35 8.18 14.15 4.63
N ASP A 36 8.47 12.87 4.87
CA ASP A 36 8.05 11.78 3.98
C ASP A 36 6.53 11.69 3.87
N LEU A 37 5.81 11.88 4.99
CA LEU A 37 4.35 11.87 5.00
C LEU A 37 3.72 12.97 4.13
N LYS A 38 4.41 14.08 3.86
CA LYS A 38 3.90 15.14 2.97
C LYS A 38 3.89 14.71 1.51
N ASN A 39 4.73 13.76 1.14
CA ASN A 39 4.89 13.28 -0.24
C ASN A 39 3.93 12.13 -0.59
N LEU A 40 3.17 11.61 0.38
CA LEU A 40 2.24 10.51 0.16
C LEU A 40 0.84 11.01 -0.22
N LEU A 41 0.19 10.28 -1.14
CA LEU A 41 -1.24 10.45 -1.40
C LEU A 41 -2.05 9.99 -0.18
N LYS A 42 -3.14 10.70 0.13
CA LYS A 42 -3.95 10.47 1.33
C LYS A 42 -5.44 10.56 1.01
N GLY A 43 -6.23 9.77 1.75
CA GLY A 43 -7.69 9.86 1.74
C GLY A 43 -8.28 9.75 0.33
N GLU A 44 -9.20 10.67 0.01
CA GLU A 44 -9.96 10.67 -1.24
C GLU A 44 -9.08 10.80 -2.50
N ALA A 45 -7.94 11.48 -2.40
CA ALA A 45 -7.01 11.65 -3.52
C ALA A 45 -6.46 10.31 -4.05
N VAL A 46 -6.39 9.28 -3.20
CA VAL A 46 -5.96 7.92 -3.61
C VAL A 46 -7.00 7.29 -4.54
N ALA A 47 -8.30 7.45 -4.25
CA ALA A 47 -9.36 6.87 -5.07
C ALA A 47 -9.41 7.51 -6.45
N ASP A 48 -9.22 8.83 -6.55
CA ASP A 48 -9.18 9.55 -7.82
C ASP A 48 -7.94 9.18 -8.65
N PHE A 49 -6.78 9.03 -8.00
CA PHE A 49 -5.59 8.52 -8.65
C PHE A 49 -5.81 7.11 -9.22
N ILE A 50 -6.38 6.18 -8.45
CA ILE A 50 -6.66 4.82 -8.92
C ILE A 50 -7.60 4.84 -10.14
N ARG A 51 -8.67 5.66 -10.10
CA ARG A 51 -9.60 5.79 -11.22
C ARG A 51 -8.91 6.33 -12.47
N SER A 52 -8.07 7.36 -12.34
CA SER A 52 -7.37 7.95 -13.48
C SER A 52 -6.37 6.97 -14.08
N GLU A 53 -5.67 6.19 -13.26
CA GLU A 53 -4.74 5.15 -13.71
C GLU A 53 -5.45 4.00 -14.43
N ILE A 54 -6.63 3.58 -13.95
CA ILE A 54 -7.47 2.58 -14.64
C ILE A 54 -7.81 3.08 -16.06
N GLU A 55 -8.25 4.33 -16.20
CA GLU A 55 -8.59 4.90 -17.51
C GLU A 55 -7.35 5.09 -18.41
N ARG A 56 -6.22 5.50 -17.85
CA ARG A 56 -4.94 5.60 -18.57
C ARG A 56 -4.53 4.24 -19.13
N VAL A 57 -4.54 3.19 -18.32
CA VAL A 57 -4.12 1.84 -18.71
C VAL A 57 -5.07 1.23 -19.74
N LYS A 58 -6.39 1.45 -19.62
CA LYS A 58 -7.36 1.02 -20.64
C LYS A 58 -7.06 1.62 -22.01
N LYS A 59 -6.79 2.92 -22.07
CA LYS A 59 -6.46 3.64 -23.32
C LYS A 59 -5.14 3.21 -23.95
N MET A 60 -4.19 2.72 -23.16
CA MET A 60 -2.91 2.21 -23.66
C MET A 60 -3.01 0.78 -24.22
N LYS A 61 -4.03 0.02 -23.83
CA LYS A 61 -4.23 -1.38 -24.25
C LYS A 61 -5.22 -1.55 -25.41
N GLY A 62 -6.02 -0.53 -25.71
CA GLY A 62 -6.90 -0.46 -26.89
C GLY A 62 -6.22 0.26 -28.04
#